data_AF-A0AAV4HGM0-F1
#
_entry.id   AF-A0AAV4HGM0-F1
#
_cell.length_a   1.000
_cell.length_b   1.000
_cell.length_c   1.000
_cell.angle_alpha   90.00
_cell.angle_beta   90.00
_cell.angle_gamma   90.00
#
_symmetry.space_group_name_H-M   'P 1'
#
loop_
_entity.id
_entity.type
_entity.pdbx_description
1 polymer ?
#
loop_
_entity_poly.entity_id
_entity_poly.type
_entity_poly.pdbx_seq_one_letter_code
_entity_poly.pdbx_strand_id
1 'polypeptide(L)'
;MYGCETWSMTKGDENKIDVFQSRCLVRIKWSDRITNSKVLETARIETTSGIIRKRRWKYNGHILRKEADSDCITALTWAPKGNRRQGQPKTTWRRMVEKERMTTGWRSWQHARTIALNRDEWRTSVEALCAHVARNG
;
A
#
# COMPACT_ATOMS: atom_id res chain seq x y z
N MET A 1 6.38 -12.26 -4.17
CA MET A 1 6.22 -12.00 -2.73
C MET A 1 4.92 -12.59 -2.24
N TYR A 2 4.98 -13.42 -1.21
CA TYR A 2 3.81 -14.05 -0.57
C TYR A 2 3.53 -13.34 0.76
N GLY A 3 2.26 -13.06 1.07
CA GLY A 3 1.85 -12.46 2.35
C GLY A 3 2.22 -10.98 2.54
N CYS A 4 2.69 -10.29 1.50
CA CYS A 4 3.07 -8.87 1.58
C CYS A 4 1.88 -7.94 1.84
N GLU A 5 0.65 -8.42 1.63
CA GLU A 5 -0.59 -7.69 1.83
C GLU A 5 -0.78 -7.26 3.30
N THR A 6 -0.24 -8.04 4.23
CA THR A 6 -0.40 -7.86 5.69
C THR A 6 0.79 -7.17 6.35
N TRP A 7 1.82 -6.80 5.59
CA TRP A 7 3.02 -6.17 6.14
C TRP A 7 2.75 -4.74 6.60
N SER A 8 3.19 -4.38 7.81
CA SER A 8 3.26 -3.00 8.26
C SER A 8 4.56 -2.37 7.76
N MET A 9 4.45 -1.50 6.76
CA MET A 9 5.63 -0.84 6.17
C MET A 9 5.64 0.65 6.53
N THR A 10 6.82 1.15 6.90
CA THR A 10 7.06 2.59 6.96
C THR A 10 7.56 3.10 5.60
N LYS A 11 7.53 4.43 5.39
CA LYS A 11 8.15 5.04 4.19
C LYS A 11 9.62 4.65 4.03
N GLY A 12 10.35 4.47 5.14
CA GLY A 12 11.74 4.02 5.11
C GLY A 12 11.88 2.57 4.61
N ASP A 13 10.95 1.70 4.97
CA ASP A 13 10.94 0.31 4.50
C ASP A 13 10.56 0.23 3.02
N GLU A 14 9.58 1.03 2.59
CA GLU A 14 9.22 1.17 1.16
C GLU A 14 10.45 1.62 0.34
N ASN A 15 11.14 2.67 0.77
CA ASN A 15 12.33 3.17 0.09
C ASN A 15 13.45 2.12 0.04
N LYS A 16 13.71 1.38 1.13
CA LYS A 16 14.71 0.31 1.15
C LYS A 16 14.41 -0.78 0.12
N ILE A 17 13.15 -1.19 0.01
CA ILE A 17 12.74 -2.22 -0.95
C ILE A 17 12.88 -1.71 -2.39
N ASP A 18 12.50 -0.46 -2.66
CA ASP A 18 12.59 0.11 -4.01
C ASP A 18 14.05 0.37 -4.44
N VAL A 19 14.91 0.78 -3.51
CA VAL A 19 16.37 0.87 -3.71
C VAL A 19 16.96 -0.51 -3.99
N PHE A 20 16.54 -1.53 -3.22
CA PHE A 20 16.98 -2.90 -3.44
C PHE A 20 16.56 -3.41 -4.82
N GLN A 21 15.31 -3.19 -5.23
CA GLN A 21 14.83 -3.52 -6.57
C GLN A 21 15.69 -2.83 -7.64
N SER A 22 15.94 -1.53 -7.50
CA SER A 22 16.74 -0.76 -8.46
C SER A 22 18.16 -1.32 -8.60
N ARG A 23 18.78 -1.69 -7.47
CA ARG A 23 20.10 -2.33 -7.43
C ARG A 23 20.11 -3.73 -8.06
N CYS A 24 19.02 -4.49 -7.94
CA CYS A 24 18.89 -5.81 -8.56
C CYS A 24 18.63 -5.73 -10.08
N LEU A 25 17.86 -4.75 -10.53
CA LEU A 25 17.49 -4.59 -11.94
C LEU A 25 18.65 -4.10 -12.81
N VAL A 26 19.55 -3.31 -12.24
CA VAL A 26 20.63 -2.70 -13.01
C VAL A 26 21.97 -2.88 -12.31
N ARG A 27 22.94 -3.48 -13.00
CA ARG A 27 24.36 -3.54 -12.60
C ARG A 27 25.03 -2.18 -12.81
N ILE A 28 24.49 -1.12 -12.20
CA ILE A 28 24.96 0.25 -12.37
C ILE A 28 26.38 0.35 -11.82
N LYS A 29 27.33 0.77 -12.66
CA LYS A 29 28.66 1.16 -12.20
C LYS A 29 28.50 2.43 -11.37
N TRP A 30 29.18 2.53 -10.23
CA TRP A 30 29.10 3.70 -9.35
C TRP A 30 29.34 5.06 -10.07
N SER A 31 30.01 5.06 -11.23
CA SER A 31 30.21 6.21 -12.12
C SER A 31 28.93 6.79 -12.70
N ASP A 32 27.91 5.97 -12.91
CA ASP A 32 26.67 6.38 -13.56
C ASP A 32 25.75 6.91 -12.46
N ARG A 33 25.83 8.22 -12.22
CA ARG A 33 25.09 8.97 -11.18
C ARG A 33 23.60 9.11 -11.51
N ILE A 34 22.95 7.99 -11.85
CA ILE A 34 21.57 7.90 -12.29
C ILE A 34 20.65 7.78 -11.07
N THR A 35 19.52 8.50 -11.07
CA THR A 35 18.52 8.42 -10.01
C THR A 35 17.70 7.13 -10.11
N ASN A 36 17.26 6.59 -8.96
CA ASN A 36 16.43 5.38 -8.92
C ASN A 36 15.12 5.52 -9.73
N SER A 37 14.53 6.71 -9.75
CA SER A 37 13.34 6.99 -10.57
C SER A 37 13.60 6.80 -12.07
N LYS A 38 14.76 7.26 -12.56
CA LYS A 38 15.15 7.15 -13.97
C LYS A 38 15.43 5.70 -14.37
N VAL A 39 16.01 4.92 -13.46
CA VAL A 39 16.27 3.49 -13.66
C VAL A 39 14.96 2.73 -13.88
N LEU A 40 13.95 2.97 -13.03
CA LEU A 40 12.66 2.31 -13.14
C LEU A 40 11.84 2.78 -14.34
N GLU A 41 11.92 4.07 -14.68
CA GLU A 41 11.31 4.64 -15.89
C GLU A 41 11.88 3.98 -17.16
N THR A 42 13.21 3.83 -17.23
CA THR A 42 13.89 3.18 -18.36
C THR A 42 13.49 1.72 -18.48
N ALA A 43 13.37 1.02 -17.35
CA ALA A 43 12.96 -0.38 -17.31
C ALA A 43 11.45 -0.57 -17.55
N ARG A 44 10.63 0.49 -17.47
CA ARG A 44 9.16 0.46 -17.49
C ARG A 44 8.56 -0.48 -16.43
N ILE A 45 9.19 -0.53 -15.24
CA ILE A 45 8.77 -1.43 -14.14
C ILE A 45 8.18 -0.60 -12.99
N GLU A 46 7.05 -1.05 -12.44
CA GLU A 46 6.46 -0.48 -11.21
C GLU A 46 7.39 -0.69 -10.00
N THR A 47 7.41 0.26 -9.06
CA THR A 47 8.10 0.07 -7.78
C THR A 47 7.51 -1.12 -7.02
N THR A 48 8.37 -1.85 -6.32
CA THR A 48 7.98 -3.01 -5.53
C THR A 48 7.06 -2.57 -4.38
N SER A 49 7.32 -1.41 -3.78
CA SER A 49 6.41 -0.78 -2.82
C SER A 49 5.02 -0.53 -3.42
N GLY A 50 4.95 -0.08 -4.67
CA GLY A 50 3.72 0.12 -5.44
C GLY A 50 2.96 -1.19 -5.66
N ILE A 51 3.67 -2.26 -6.06
CA ILE A 51 3.10 -3.59 -6.24
C ILE A 51 2.54 -4.14 -4.93
N ILE A 52 3.28 -4.02 -3.81
CA ILE A 52 2.81 -4.45 -2.49
C ILE A 52 1.54 -3.70 -2.09
N ARG A 53 1.50 -2.37 -2.30
CA ARG A 53 0.32 -1.55 -2.03
C ARG A 53 -0.87 -1.97 -2.89
N LYS A 54 -0.67 -2.21 -4.19
CA LYS A 54 -1.70 -2.70 -5.11
C LYS A 54 -2.29 -4.03 -4.64
N ARG A 55 -1.43 -4.98 -4.22
CA ARG A 55 -1.86 -6.28 -3.69
C ARG A 55 -2.62 -6.15 -2.37
N ARG A 56 -2.12 -5.33 -1.44
CA ARG A 56 -2.79 -5.02 -0.17
C ARG A 56 -4.21 -4.50 -0.37
N TRP A 57 -4.39 -3.55 -1.29
CA TRP A 57 -5.72 -3.00 -1.57
C TRP A 57 -6.62 -3.94 -2.40
N LYS A 58 -6.06 -4.79 -3.26
CA LYS A 58 -6.83 -5.90 -3.85
C LYS A 58 -7.37 -6.85 -2.78
N TYR A 59 -6.55 -7.20 -1.79
CA TYR A 59 -6.95 -8.04 -0.66
C TYR A 59 -7.99 -7.37 0.24
N ASN A 60 -7.78 -6.10 0.61
CA ASN A 60 -8.77 -5.33 1.37
C ASN A 60 -10.10 -5.21 0.62
N GLY A 61 -10.08 -5.03 -0.69
CA GLY A 61 -11.31 -5.04 -1.50
C GLY A 61 -12.05 -6.38 -1.43
N HIS A 62 -11.33 -7.50 -1.37
CA HIS A 62 -11.96 -8.81 -1.17
C HIS A 62 -12.64 -8.91 0.20
N ILE A 63 -11.97 -8.44 1.27
CA ILE A 63 -12.58 -8.37 2.61
C ILE A 63 -13.81 -7.47 2.60
N LEU A 64 -13.71 -6.26 2.01
CA LEU A 64 -14.81 -5.29 1.98
C LEU A 64 -16.04 -5.78 1.23
N ARG A 65 -15.92 -6.77 0.34
CA ARG A 65 -17.05 -7.38 -0.37
C ARG A 65 -17.69 -8.56 0.37
N LYS A 66 -17.12 -9.03 1.49
CA LYS A 66 -17.75 -10.06 2.32
C LYS A 66 -19.01 -9.51 3.02
N GLU A 67 -19.81 -10.41 3.57
CA GLU A 67 -21.01 -10.07 4.35
C GLU A 67 -20.66 -9.22 5.57
N ALA A 68 -21.55 -8.32 5.96
CA ALA A 68 -21.25 -7.28 6.95
C ALA A 68 -20.93 -7.84 8.35
N ASP A 69 -21.45 -9.02 8.67
CA ASP A 69 -21.25 -9.80 9.89
C ASP A 69 -19.97 -10.64 9.87
N SER A 70 -19.24 -10.68 8.75
CA SER A 70 -17.98 -11.42 8.67
C SER A 70 -16.92 -10.86 9.63
N ASP A 71 -16.29 -11.76 10.39
CA ASP A 71 -15.16 -11.45 11.28
C ASP A 71 -14.05 -10.64 10.61
N CYS A 72 -13.84 -10.86 9.30
CA CYS A 72 -12.83 -10.14 8.54
C CYS A 72 -13.14 -8.64 8.40
N ILE A 73 -14.40 -8.28 8.22
CA ILE A 73 -14.84 -6.88 8.13
C ILE A 73 -14.80 -6.22 9.50
N THR A 74 -15.23 -6.95 10.53
CA THR A 74 -15.09 -6.51 11.92
C THR A 74 -13.61 -6.24 12.23
N ALA A 75 -12.70 -7.18 11.94
CA ALA A 75 -11.28 -7.01 12.18
C ALA A 75 -10.65 -5.83 11.39
N LEU A 76 -11.08 -5.60 10.15
CA LEU A 76 -10.59 -4.51 9.31
C LEU A 76 -11.01 -3.13 9.86
N THR A 77 -12.25 -3.03 10.33
CA THR A 77 -12.85 -1.78 10.80
C THR A 77 -12.63 -1.53 12.29
N TRP A 78 -12.29 -2.55 13.06
CA TRP A 78 -12.19 -2.48 14.51
C TRP A 78 -11.08 -1.54 14.97
N ALA A 79 -11.46 -0.69 15.92
CA ALA A 79 -10.60 0.34 16.50
C ALA A 79 -10.41 0.10 18.00
N PRO A 80 -9.31 -0.53 18.45
CA PRO A 80 -9.01 -0.58 19.87
C PRO A 80 -8.89 0.84 20.44
N LYS A 81 -9.69 1.13 21.48
CA LYS A 81 -9.57 2.35 22.27
C LYS A 81 -8.31 2.28 23.12
N GLY A 82 -7.59 3.39 23.22
CA GLY A 82 -6.44 3.52 24.12
C GLY A 82 -5.19 4.12 23.48
N ASN A 83 -4.24 4.49 24.33
CA ASN A 83 -2.99 5.10 23.92
C ASN A 83 -1.93 4.05 23.59
N ARG A 84 -1.03 4.39 22.66
CA ARG A 84 0.14 3.58 22.33
C ARG A 84 1.07 3.51 23.55
N ARG A 85 1.45 2.31 23.99
CA ARG A 85 2.46 2.13 25.04
C ARG A 85 3.86 2.49 24.53
N GLN A 86 4.73 2.92 25.44
CA GLN A 86 6.15 3.10 25.13
C GLN A 86 6.77 1.77 24.68
N GLY A 87 7.71 1.80 23.72
CA GLY A 87 8.30 0.60 23.12
C GLY A 87 7.49 -0.05 21.98
N GLN A 88 6.19 0.20 21.87
CA GLN A 88 5.40 -0.34 20.74
C GLN A 88 5.77 0.34 19.41
N PRO A 89 5.81 -0.41 18.27
CA PRO A 89 6.06 0.17 16.95
C PRO A 89 5.21 1.42 16.68
N LYS A 90 5.84 2.44 16.07
CA LYS A 90 5.19 3.72 15.78
C LYS A 90 3.99 3.56 14.82
N THR A 91 4.13 2.64 13.87
CA THR A 91 3.13 2.31 12.85
C THR A 91 2.70 0.85 12.98
N THR A 92 1.41 0.61 12.77
CA THR A 92 0.82 -0.74 12.62
C THR A 92 0.23 -0.86 11.22
N TRP A 93 -0.04 -2.09 10.77
CA TRP A 93 -0.71 -2.32 9.48
C TRP A 93 -2.01 -1.52 9.37
N ARG A 94 -2.84 -1.54 10.42
CA ARG A 94 -4.08 -0.77 10.50
C ARG A 94 -3.86 0.74 10.31
N ARG A 95 -2.90 1.34 11.03
CA ARG A 95 -2.62 2.78 10.91
C ARG A 95 -2.13 3.17 9.52
N MET A 96 -1.33 2.30 8.91
CA MET A 96 -0.85 2.47 7.54
C MET A 96 -2.01 2.40 6.54
N VAL A 97 -2.87 1.38 6.62
CA VAL A 97 -4.05 1.22 5.75
C VAL A 97 -5.02 2.38 5.93
N GLU A 98 -5.25 2.82 7.16
CA GLU A 98 -6.11 3.97 7.47
C GLU A 98 -5.57 5.28 6.86
N LYS A 99 -4.25 5.48 6.93
CA LYS A 99 -3.58 6.63 6.31
C LYS A 99 -3.68 6.59 4.78
N GLU A 100 -3.45 5.42 4.18
CA GLU A 100 -3.63 5.21 2.73
C GLU A 100 -5.08 5.48 2.32
N ARG A 101 -6.05 4.96 3.07
CA ARG A 101 -7.49 5.18 2.88
C ARG A 101 -7.82 6.68 2.87
N MET A 102 -7.35 7.43 3.86
CA MET A 102 -7.56 8.88 3.92
C MET A 102 -6.92 9.61 2.73
N THR A 103 -5.76 9.16 2.25
CA THR A 103 -5.06 9.76 1.11
C THR A 103 -5.84 9.60 -0.21
N THR A 104 -6.60 8.52 -0.36
CA THR A 104 -7.45 8.29 -1.56
C THR A 104 -8.76 9.07 -1.57
N GLY A 105 -9.12 9.75 -0.48
CA GLY A 105 -10.43 10.39 -0.36
C GLY A 105 -11.57 9.44 0.04
N TRP A 106 -11.30 8.16 0.28
CA TRP A 106 -12.24 7.27 0.95
C TRP A 106 -12.46 7.76 2.39
N ARG A 107 -13.55 8.51 2.62
CA ARG A 107 -13.83 9.19 3.89
C ARG A 107 -14.16 8.23 5.05
N SER A 108 -14.87 7.14 4.80
CA SER A 108 -15.15 6.08 5.77
C SER A 108 -14.91 4.68 5.19
N TRP A 109 -14.85 3.66 6.05
CA TRP A 109 -14.84 2.26 5.63
C TRP A 109 -16.11 1.88 4.88
N GLN A 110 -17.25 2.48 5.22
CA GLN A 110 -18.50 2.31 4.48
C GLN A 110 -18.41 2.87 3.06
N HIS A 111 -17.80 4.06 2.90
CA HIS A 111 -17.57 4.63 1.58
C HIS A 111 -16.61 3.76 0.74
N ALA A 112 -15.53 3.28 1.34
CA ALA A 112 -14.63 2.34 0.69
C ALA A 112 -15.35 1.03 0.30
N ARG A 113 -16.27 0.53 1.13
CA ARG A 113 -17.09 -0.64 0.85
C ARG A 113 -18.01 -0.41 -0.35
N THR A 114 -18.71 0.72 -0.42
CA THR A 114 -19.57 1.07 -1.57
C THR A 114 -18.81 1.00 -2.88
N ILE A 115 -17.61 1.61 -2.92
CA ILE A 115 -16.74 1.56 -4.10
C ILE A 115 -16.23 0.14 -4.35
N ALA A 116 -15.87 -0.61 -3.30
CA ALA A 116 -15.35 -1.97 -3.41
C ALA A 116 -16.35 -2.98 -4.00
N LEU A 117 -17.66 -2.74 -3.85
CA LEU A 117 -18.72 -3.57 -4.44
C LEU A 117 -18.69 -3.51 -5.97
N ASN A 118 -18.40 -2.34 -6.54
CA ASN A 118 -18.13 -2.21 -7.97
C ASN A 118 -16.68 -2.60 -8.27
N ARG A 119 -16.48 -3.78 -8.89
CA ARG A 119 -15.14 -4.33 -9.13
C ARG A 119 -14.30 -3.46 -10.06
N ASP A 120 -14.91 -2.84 -11.07
CA ASP A 120 -14.20 -2.01 -12.03
C ASP A 120 -13.81 -0.67 -11.40
N GLU A 121 -14.73 -0.04 -10.68
CA GLU A 121 -14.46 1.19 -9.94
C GLU A 121 -13.40 0.99 -8.85
N TRP A 122 -13.47 -0.14 -8.14
CA TRP A 122 -12.43 -0.53 -7.18
C TRP A 122 -11.06 -0.70 -7.84
N ARG A 123 -11.00 -1.41 -8.99
CA ARG A 123 -9.74 -1.62 -9.72
C ARG A 123 -9.13 -0.29 -10.13
N THR A 124 -9.92 0.60 -10.74
CA THR A 124 -9.47 1.93 -11.17
C THR A 124 -8.99 2.77 -9.98
N SER A 125 -9.72 2.74 -8.87
CA SER A 125 -9.35 3.49 -7.67
C SER A 125 -8.04 3.02 -7.05
N VAL A 126 -7.82 1.69 -7.01
CA VAL A 126 -6.57 1.10 -6.50
C VAL A 126 -5.39 1.43 -7.41
N GLU A 127 -5.60 1.47 -8.73
CA GLU A 127 -4.57 1.86 -9.69
C GLU A 127 -4.20 3.34 -9.55
N ALA A 128 -5.20 4.21 -9.41
CA ALA A 128 -5.00 5.63 -9.15
C ALA A 128 -4.23 5.88 -7.85
N LEU A 129 -4.54 5.14 -6.77
CA LEU A 129 -3.79 5.20 -5.51
C LEU A 129 -2.30 4.89 -5.71
N CYS A 130 -1.99 3.83 -6.44
CA CYS A 130 -0.61 3.41 -6.67
C CYS A 130 0.14 4.43 -7.52
N ALA A 131 -0.52 5.02 -8.52
CA ALA A 131 0.04 6.07 -9.37
C ALA A 131 0.20 7.42 -8.66
N HIS A 132 -0.62 7.75 -7.67
CA HIS A 132 -0.50 8.98 -6.88
C HIS A 132 0.72 8.96 -5.97
N VAL A 133 0.97 7.82 -5.30
CA VAL A 133 2.12 7.70 -4.40
C VAL A 133 3.44 7.66 -5.18
N ALA A 134 3.47 7.04 -6.36
CA ALA A 134 4.65 7.02 -7.23
C ALA A 134 5.10 8.42 -7.71
N ARG A 135 4.20 9.42 -7.72
CA ARG A 135 4.49 10.80 -8.12
C ARG A 135 4.94 11.71 -6.97
N ASN A 136 4.64 11.33 -5.72
CA ASN A 136 4.85 12.13 -4.51
C ASN A 136 5.88 11.53 -3.55
N GLY A 137 6.56 10.45 -3.96
CA GLY A 137 7.65 9.81 -3.24
C GLY A 137 8.99 10.12 -3.89
#